data_AF-A0A969E3D7-F1
#
_entry.id   AF-A0A969E3D7-F1
#
_cell.length_a   1.000
_cell.length_b   1.000
_cell.length_c   1.000
_cell.angle_alpha   90.00
_cell.angle_beta   90.00
_cell.angle_gamma   90.00
#
_symmetry.space_group_name_H-M   'P 1'
#
loop_
_entity.id
_entity.type
_entity.pdbx_description
1 polymer ?
#
loop_
_entity_poly.entity_id
_entity_poly.type
_entity_poly.pdbx_seq_one_letter_code
_entity_poly.pdbx_strand_id
1 'polypeptide(L)'
;MPIVFDITTDELYLEGLEKGIEKGLEKGIEKGIEKGIEKGIEKGIEKGLEKGIEKGIRLELKRGDMSLKEIAEYFEVSIDFVLQVKKRLESEQKP
;
A
#
# COMPACT_ATOMS: atom_id res chain seq x y z
N MET A 1 30.94 28.94 -48.25
CA MET A 1 30.64 27.51 -48.05
C MET A 1 30.13 27.38 -46.62
N PRO A 2 28.87 26.99 -46.39
CA PRO A 2 28.38 26.76 -45.02
C PRO A 2 29.09 25.52 -44.47
N ILE A 3 29.65 25.66 -43.27
CA ILE A 3 30.19 24.52 -42.51
C ILE A 3 28.96 23.82 -41.93
N VAL A 4 28.64 22.63 -42.46
CA VAL A 4 27.61 21.78 -41.88
C VAL A 4 28.24 21.04 -40.72
N PHE A 5 27.94 21.47 -39.51
CA PHE A 5 28.42 20.81 -38.30
C PHE A 5 27.43 19.72 -37.90
N ASP A 6 27.87 18.46 -37.94
CA ASP A 6 27.03 17.32 -37.60
C ASP A 6 27.05 17.10 -36.09
N ILE A 7 26.05 17.68 -35.42
CA ILE A 7 25.86 17.58 -33.96
C ILE A 7 25.68 16.13 -33.47
N THR A 8 25.39 15.18 -34.36
CA THR A 8 25.20 13.77 -33.97
C THR A 8 26.53 13.02 -33.75
N THR A 9 27.63 13.58 -34.24
CA THR A 9 29.00 13.07 -34.01
C THR A 9 29.79 13.93 -33.01
N ASP A 10 29.18 15.00 -32.50
CA ASP A 10 29.78 15.85 -31.49
C ASP A 10 29.84 15.11 -30.15
N GLU A 11 31.06 14.85 -29.66
CA GLU A 11 31.31 14.14 -28.41
C GLU A 11 30.66 14.81 -27.20
N LEU A 12 30.62 16.15 -27.15
CA LEU A 12 29.99 16.89 -26.04
C LEU A 12 28.47 16.74 -26.07
N TYR A 13 27.88 16.69 -27.27
CA TYR A 13 26.44 16.43 -27.43
C TYR A 13 26.07 15.01 -26.98
N LEU A 14 26.86 14.01 -27.38
CA LEU A 14 26.67 12.61 -26.97
C LEU A 14 26.85 12.43 -25.46
N GLU A 15 27.88 13.04 -24.87
CA GLU A 15 28.12 13.00 -23.42
C GLU A 15 27.01 13.70 -22.62
N GLY A 16 26.50 14.82 -23.14
CA GLY A 16 25.35 15.53 -22.57
C GLY A 16 24.07 14.70 -22.61
N LEU A 17 23.83 13.98 -23.71
CA LEU A 17 22.70 13.07 -23.89
C LEU A 17 22.81 11.88 -22.94
N GLU A 18 23.97 11.24 -22.86
CA GLU A 18 24.22 10.10 -21.98
C GLU A 18 24.02 10.46 -20.51
N LYS A 19 24.61 11.57 -20.05
CA LYS A 19 24.40 12.09 -18.69
C LYS A 19 22.95 12.47 -18.41
N GLY A 20 22.23 12.98 -19.42
CA GLY A 20 20.82 13.33 -19.31
C GLY A 20 19.93 12.09 -19.12
N ILE A 21 20.20 11.04 -19.91
CA ILE A 21 19.51 9.75 -19.83
C ILE A 21 19.81 9.07 -18.50
N GLU A 22 21.07 8.99 -18.10
CA GLU A 22 21.50 8.35 -16.85
C GLU A 22 20.83 9.02 -15.64
N LYS A 23 20.92 10.35 -15.53
CA LYS A 23 20.29 11.11 -14.43
C LYS A 23 18.76 11.03 -14.47
N GLY A 24 18.17 10.99 -15.66
CA GLY A 24 16.71 10.88 -15.82
C GLY A 24 16.20 9.52 -15.38
N LEU A 25 16.92 8.46 -15.75
CA LEU A 25 16.61 7.09 -15.41
C LEU A 25 16.79 6.83 -13.91
N GLU A 26 17.92 7.24 -13.34
CA GLU A 26 18.23 7.09 -11.92
C GLU A 26 17.17 7.77 -11.05
N LYS A 27 16.88 9.05 -11.31
CA LYS A 27 15.85 9.80 -10.59
C LYS A 27 14.44 9.26 -10.80
N GLY A 28 14.15 8.73 -11.98
CA GLY A 28 12.85 8.15 -12.32
C GLY A 28 12.60 6.83 -11.59
N ILE A 29 13.61 5.95 -11.56
CA ILE A 29 13.57 4.66 -10.88
C ILE A 29 13.49 4.86 -9.37
N GLU A 30 14.36 5.69 -8.80
CA GLU A 30 14.40 5.92 -7.35
C GLU A 30 13.06 6.45 -6.84
N LYS A 31 12.54 7.53 -7.45
CA LYS A 31 11.24 8.11 -7.08
C LYS A 31 10.06 7.18 -7.35
N GLY A 32 10.15 6.35 -8.39
CA GLY A 32 9.10 5.40 -8.76
C GLY A 32 9.00 4.23 -7.76
N ILE A 33 10.15 3.66 -7.41
CA ILE A 33 10.27 2.55 -6.45
C ILE A 33 9.87 3.01 -5.05
N GLU A 34 10.40 4.13 -4.57
CA GLU A 34 10.13 4.65 -3.24
C GLU A 34 8.63 4.90 -3.03
N LYS A 35 7.99 5.64 -3.94
CA LYS A 35 6.54 5.92 -3.87
C LYS A 35 5.68 4.67 -4.07
N GLY A 36 6.15 3.71 -4.87
CA GLY A 36 5.44 2.47 -5.13
C GLY A 36 5.43 1.54 -3.93
N ILE A 37 6.61 1.38 -3.29
CA ILE A 37 6.79 0.55 -2.11
C ILE A 37 6.05 1.16 -0.92
N GLU A 38 6.21 2.45 -0.66
CA GLU A 38 5.58 3.13 0.47
C GLU A 38 4.05 2.97 0.43
N LYS A 39 3.42 3.32 -0.71
CA LYS A 39 1.97 3.18 -0.90
C LYS A 39 1.50 1.71 -0.90
N GLY A 40 2.34 0.80 -1.39
CA GLY A 40 2.03 -0.62 -1.44
C GLY A 40 2.05 -1.27 -0.05
N ILE A 41 3.07 -0.97 0.74
CA ILE A 41 3.24 -1.44 2.11
C ILE A 41 2.15 -0.85 3.00
N GLU A 42 1.91 0.46 2.95
CA GLU A 42 0.90 1.12 3.78
C GLU A 42 -0.49 0.50 3.56
N LYS A 43 -0.94 0.41 2.31
CA LYS A 43 -2.23 -0.22 1.96
C LYS A 43 -2.27 -1.72 2.29
N GLY A 44 -1.15 -2.40 2.18
CA GLY A 44 -1.03 -3.82 2.48
C GLY A 44 -1.15 -4.11 3.98
N ILE A 45 -0.44 -3.34 4.79
CA ILE A 45 -0.47 -3.43 6.25
C ILE A 45 -1.85 -3.04 6.77
N GLU A 46 -2.43 -1.93 6.32
CA GLU A 46 -3.74 -1.46 6.77
C GLU A 46 -4.83 -2.51 6.51
N LYS A 47 -4.92 -3.01 5.27
CA LYS A 47 -5.89 -4.06 4.90
C LYS A 47 -5.61 -5.39 5.60
N GLY A 48 -4.34 -5.72 5.83
CA GLY A 48 -3.93 -6.94 6.52
C GLY A 48 -4.32 -6.91 7.99
N LEU A 49 -4.06 -5.80 8.66
CA LEU A 49 -4.39 -5.57 10.06
C LEU A 49 -5.91 -5.57 10.27
N GLU A 50 -6.66 -4.83 9.45
CA GLU A 50 -8.12 -4.76 9.54
C GLU A 50 -8.76 -6.15 9.39
N LYS A 51 -8.34 -6.93 8.39
CA LYS A 51 -8.81 -8.31 8.20
C LYS A 51 -8.38 -9.26 9.33
N GLY A 52 -7.20 -9.04 9.91
CA GLY A 52 -6.70 -9.81 11.05
C GLY A 52 -7.56 -9.59 12.29
N ILE A 53 -7.81 -8.32 12.62
CA ILE A 53 -8.65 -7.91 13.75
C ILE A 53 -10.09 -8.40 13.54
N GLU A 54 -10.68 -8.23 12.35
CA GLU A 54 -12.03 -8.73 12.05
C GLU A 54 -12.14 -10.26 12.25
N LYS A 55 -11.15 -11.03 11.80
CA LYS A 55 -11.11 -12.48 12.01
C LYS A 55 -10.98 -12.84 13.49
N GLY A 56 -10.15 -12.14 14.25
CA GLY A 56 -10.01 -12.32 15.69
C GLY A 56 -11.33 -12.09 16.42
N ILE A 57 -11.96 -10.95 16.17
CA ILE A 57 -13.29 -10.62 16.71
C ILE A 57 -14.32 -11.68 16.34
N ARG A 58 -14.35 -12.13 15.08
CA ARG A 58 -15.29 -13.17 14.64
C ARG A 58 -15.10 -14.49 15.39
N LEU A 59 -13.85 -14.88 15.70
CA LEU A 59 -13.58 -16.10 16.47
C LEU A 59 -14.08 -15.96 17.90
N GLU A 60 -13.82 -14.82 18.55
CA GLU A 60 -14.28 -14.56 19.91
C GLU A 60 -15.81 -14.46 20.02
N LEU A 61 -16.46 -13.83 19.03
CA LEU A 61 -17.92 -13.81 18.92
C LEU A 61 -18.53 -15.21 18.73
N LYS A 62 -17.81 -16.13 18.07
CA LYS A 62 -18.25 -17.53 17.89
C LYS A 62 -18.02 -18.37 19.14
N ARG A 63 -16.92 -18.13 19.87
CA ARG A 63 -16.62 -18.79 21.13
C ARG A 63 -17.61 -18.39 22.22
N GLY A 64 -17.98 -17.11 22.26
CA GLY A 64 -18.89 -16.57 23.26
C GLY A 64 -18.26 -16.39 24.65
N ASP A 65 -16.92 -16.41 24.72
CA ASP A 65 -16.17 -16.32 25.99
C ASP A 65 -16.12 -14.88 26.54
N MET A 66 -16.35 -13.87 25.69
CA MET A 66 -16.26 -12.45 26.04
C MET A 66 -17.50 -11.66 25.61
N SER A 67 -17.81 -10.61 26.37
CA SER A 67 -18.81 -9.61 26.01
C SER A 67 -18.31 -8.69 24.89
N LEU A 68 -19.23 -8.03 24.17
CA LEU A 68 -18.88 -7.11 23.07
C LEU A 68 -17.95 -5.98 23.50
N LYS A 69 -18.05 -5.55 24.76
CA LYS A 69 -17.21 -4.49 25.33
C LYS A 69 -15.79 -4.98 25.61
N GLU A 70 -15.65 -6.19 26.17
CA GLU A 70 -14.34 -6.82 26.42
C GLU A 70 -13.61 -7.10 25.11
N ILE A 71 -14.33 -7.54 24.07
CA ILE A 71 -13.76 -7.73 22.72
C ILE A 71 -13.27 -6.39 22.16
N ALA A 72 -14.06 -5.31 22.30
CA ALA A 72 -13.66 -3.98 21.83
C ALA A 72 -12.40 -3.48 22.55
N GLU A 73 -12.32 -3.67 23.87
CA GLU A 73 -11.15 -3.32 24.68
C GLU A 73 -9.91 -4.16 24.33
N TYR A 74 -10.06 -5.48 24.16
CA TYR A 74 -8.95 -6.40 23.84
C TYR A 74 -8.35 -6.14 22.46
N PHE A 75 -9.18 -5.84 21.46
CA PHE A 75 -8.72 -5.54 20.10
C PHE A 75 -8.44 -4.05 19.88
N GLU A 76 -8.55 -3.22 20.91
CA GLU A 76 -8.40 -1.75 20.85
C GLU A 76 -9.24 -1.10 19.73
N VAL A 77 -10.46 -1.59 19.52
CA VAL A 77 -11.40 -1.09 18.51
C VAL A 77 -12.65 -0.50 19.15
N SER A 78 -13.41 0.26 18.35
CA SER A 78 -14.72 0.74 18.79
C SER A 78 -15.72 -0.42 18.94
N ILE A 79 -16.65 -0.29 19.89
CA ILE A 79 -17.77 -1.23 20.05
C ILE A 79 -18.61 -1.29 18.77
N ASP A 80 -18.75 -0.17 18.05
CA ASP A 80 -19.41 -0.11 16.75
C ASP A 80 -18.77 -1.05 15.73
N PHE A 81 -17.44 -1.13 15.69
CA PHE A 81 -16.73 -2.05 14.80
C PHE A 81 -17.06 -3.51 15.13
N VAL A 82 -17.01 -3.88 16.41
CA VAL A 82 -17.40 -5.23 16.87
C VAL A 82 -18.85 -5.54 16.50
N LEU A 83 -19.77 -4.58 16.65
CA LEU A 83 -21.17 -4.72 16.24
C LEU A 83 -21.32 -4.90 14.72
N GLN A 84 -20.54 -4.19 13.91
CA GLN A 84 -20.53 -4.37 12.45
C GLN A 84 -20.06 -5.78 12.08
N VAL A 85 -18.98 -6.27 12.70
CA VAL A 85 -18.48 -7.63 12.48
C VAL A 85 -19.52 -8.66 12.88
N LYS A 86 -20.20 -8.46 14.02
CA LYS A 86 -21.31 -9.32 14.45
C LYS A 86 -22.46 -9.33 13.43
N LYS A 87 -22.90 -8.17 12.94
CA LYS A 87 -23.94 -8.06 11.90
C LYS A 87 -23.54 -8.78 10.61
N ARG A 88 -22.28 -8.62 10.17
CA ARG A 88 -21.74 -9.33 9.00
C ARG A 88 -21.75 -10.85 9.21
N LEU A 89 -21.30 -11.31 10.37
CA LEU A 89 -21.30 -12.72 10.75
C LEU A 89 -22.72 -13.33 10.78
N GLU A 90 -23.72 -12.58 11.23
CA GLU A 90 -25.13 -13.00 11.22
C GLU A 90 -25.72 -12.99 9.81
N SER A 91 -25.34 -12.03 8.95
CA SER A 91 -25.79 -11.96 7.56
C SER A 91 -25.23 -13.08 6.68
N GLU A 92 -24.00 -13.54 6.95
CA GLU A 92 -23.38 -14.67 6.25
C GLU A 92 -23.95 -16.03 6.66
N GLN A 93 -24.65 -16.10 7.80
CA GLN A 93 -25.32 -17.32 8.28
C GLN A 93 -26.77 -17.44 7.83
N LYS A 94 -27.34 -16.42 7.18
CA LYS A 94 -28.66 -16.53 6.56
C LYS A 94 -28.51 -17.15 5.16
N PRO A 95 -29.22 -18.25 4.85
CA PRO A 95 -29.19 -18.90 3.55
C PRO A 95 -29.76 -18.01 2.44
#